data_AF-A0A7W8NL78-F1
#
_entry.id   AF-A0A7W8NL78-F1
#
_cell.length_a   1.000
_cell.length_b   1.000
_cell.length_c   1.000
_cell.angle_alpha   90.00
_cell.angle_beta   90.00
_cell.angle_gamma   90.00
#
_symmetry.space_group_name_H-M   'P 1'
#
loop_
_entity.id
_entity.type
_entity.pdbx_description
1 polymer ?
#
loop_
_entity_poly.entity_id
_entity_poly.type
_entity_poly.pdbx_seq_one_letter_code
_entity_poly.pdbx_strand_id
1 'polypeptide(L)'
;MSDDLHALEAWAGALLAKLQPAQRRAINHKVAIDLRRSQAQRIKAQQGPDGAAYPARKELKSKNGRIKRQKAAMFAKIRTAKHMKVKATGGQIEVGLFG
;
A
#
# COMPACT_ATOMS: atom_id res chain seq x y z
N MET A 1 0.16 -12.79 17.11
CA MET A 1 0.13 -12.17 15.77
C MET A 1 -0.39 -13.11 14.69
N SER A 2 0.13 -14.33 14.53
CA SER A 2 -0.45 -15.31 13.57
C SER A 2 -1.86 -15.76 13.98
N ASP A 3 -2.05 -16.08 15.26
CA ASP A 3 -3.35 -16.56 15.78
C ASP A 3 -4.44 -15.49 15.69
N ASP A 4 -4.08 -14.22 15.96
CA ASP A 4 -5.00 -13.08 15.84
C ASP A 4 -5.48 -12.88 14.40
N LEU A 5 -4.59 -13.08 13.43
CA LEU A 5 -4.92 -12.96 12.02
C LEU A 5 -5.82 -14.09 11.55
N HIS A 6 -5.58 -15.32 12.02
CA HIS A 6 -6.46 -16.47 11.74
C HIS A 6 -7.85 -16.30 12.35
N ALA A 7 -7.95 -15.77 13.57
CA ALA A 7 -9.23 -15.47 14.20
C ALA A 7 -10.01 -14.40 13.41
N LEU A 8 -9.33 -13.35 12.96
CA LEU A 8 -9.90 -12.32 12.10
C LEU A 8 -10.36 -12.89 10.75
N GLU A 9 -9.55 -13.76 10.14
CA GLU A 9 -9.87 -14.43 8.88
C GLU A 9 -11.13 -15.29 8.99
N ALA A 10 -11.23 -16.12 10.04
CA ALA A 10 -12.40 -16.97 10.26
C ALA A 10 -13.68 -16.14 10.46
N TRP A 11 -13.62 -15.10 11.30
CA TRP A 11 -14.74 -14.21 11.55
C TRP A 11 -15.17 -13.44 10.30
N ALA A 12 -14.22 -12.82 9.60
CA ALA A 12 -14.50 -12.05 8.39
C ALA A 12 -14.97 -12.95 7.24
N GLY A 13 -14.39 -14.15 7.09
CA GLY A 13 -14.77 -15.13 6.07
C GLY A 13 -16.23 -15.54 6.18
N ALA A 14 -16.72 -15.80 7.41
CA ALA A 14 -18.12 -16.12 7.65
C ALA A 14 -19.09 -14.98 7.25
N LEU A 15 -18.67 -13.71 7.43
CA LEU A 15 -19.45 -12.55 7.01
C LEU A 15 -19.42 -12.37 5.49
N LEU A 16 -18.25 -12.50 4.87
CA LEU A 16 -18.08 -12.37 3.41
C LEU A 16 -18.83 -13.46 2.64
N ALA A 17 -18.96 -14.67 3.22
CA ALA A 17 -19.72 -15.78 2.63
C ALA A 17 -21.21 -15.46 2.47
N LYS A 18 -21.78 -14.61 3.33
CA LYS A 18 -23.19 -14.20 3.28
C LYS A 18 -23.47 -13.08 2.27
N LEU A 19 -22.43 -12.47 1.69
CA LEU A 19 -22.56 -11.35 0.76
C LEU A 19 -22.63 -11.81 -0.70
N GLN A 20 -23.45 -11.11 -1.48
CA GLN A 20 -23.49 -11.26 -2.93
C GLN A 20 -22.16 -10.81 -3.56
N PRO A 21 -21.76 -11.34 -4.74
CA PRO A 21 -20.50 -10.99 -5.40
C PRO A 21 -20.31 -9.47 -5.61
N ALA A 22 -21.38 -8.74 -5.93
CA ALA A 22 -21.34 -7.30 -6.13
C ALA A 22 -21.04 -6.54 -4.82
N GLN A 23 -21.65 -6.95 -3.71
CA GLN A 23 -21.41 -6.37 -2.37
C GLN A 23 -19.98 -6.66 -1.90
N ARG A 24 -19.51 -7.90 -2.13
CA ARG A 24 -18.14 -8.30 -1.82
C ARG A 24 -17.12 -7.46 -2.59
N ARG A 25 -17.35 -7.24 -3.89
CA ARG A 25 -16.51 -6.36 -4.71
C ARG A 25 -16.47 -4.93 -4.18
N ALA A 26 -17.61 -4.39 -3.75
CA ALA A 26 -17.68 -3.03 -3.18
C ALA A 26 -16.86 -2.90 -1.89
N ILE A 27 -16.95 -3.88 -0.99
CA ILE A 27 -16.13 -3.92 0.23
C ILE A 27 -14.65 -4.06 -0.11
N ASN A 28 -14.31 -5.02 -0.97
CA ASN A 28 -12.94 -5.26 -1.40
C ASN A 28 -12.30 -4.00 -2.00
N HIS A 29 -13.07 -3.24 -2.78
CA HIS A 29 -12.59 -1.98 -3.34
C HIS A 29 -12.30 -0.91 -2.27
N LYS A 30 -13.13 -0.80 -1.23
CA LYS A 30 -12.87 0.11 -0.09
C LYS A 30 -11.59 -0.29 0.65
N VAL A 31 -11.47 -1.56 1.02
CA VAL A 31 -10.28 -2.11 1.67
C VAL A 31 -9.03 -1.87 0.83
N ALA A 32 -9.12 -2.05 -0.49
CA ALA A 32 -8.01 -1.81 -1.40
C ALA A 32 -7.57 -0.34 -1.46
N ILE A 33 -8.52 0.61 -1.41
CA ILE A 33 -8.22 2.05 -1.34
C ILE A 33 -7.48 2.38 -0.04
N ASP A 34 -7.94 1.84 1.07
CA ASP A 34 -7.33 2.07 2.39
C ASP A 34 -5.94 1.44 2.48
N LEU A 35 -5.78 0.23 1.95
CA LEU A 35 -4.49 -0.42 1.82
C LEU A 35 -3.54 0.43 0.98
N ARG A 36 -3.97 0.91 -0.19
CA ARG A 36 -3.18 1.83 -1.03
C ARG A 36 -2.80 3.09 -0.27
N ARG A 37 -3.72 3.68 0.50
CA ARG A 37 -3.44 4.88 1.31
C ARG A 37 -2.37 4.57 2.37
N SER A 38 -2.50 3.46 3.08
CA SER A 38 -1.52 3.02 4.08
C SER A 38 -0.13 2.82 3.45
N GLN A 39 -0.05 2.09 2.34
CA GLN A 39 1.21 1.91 1.60
C GLN A 39 1.79 3.26 1.12
N ALA A 40 0.94 4.18 0.65
CA ALA A 40 1.38 5.52 0.27
C ALA A 40 1.95 6.30 1.46
N GLN A 41 1.35 6.20 2.65
CA GLN A 41 1.88 6.89 3.83
C GLN A 41 3.18 6.25 4.32
N ARG A 42 3.28 4.92 4.31
CA ARG A 42 4.51 4.19 4.68
C ARG A 42 5.71 4.58 3.81
N ILE A 43 5.52 4.60 2.48
CA ILE A 43 6.57 5.05 1.55
C ILE A 43 6.86 6.56 1.77
N LYS A 44 5.88 7.37 2.18
CA LYS A 44 6.08 8.79 2.52
C LYS A 44 6.92 8.99 3.77
N ALA A 45 6.73 8.14 4.77
CA ALA A 45 7.56 8.06 5.95
C ALA A 45 8.96 7.46 5.68
N GLN A 46 9.24 7.03 4.43
CA GLN A 46 10.50 6.38 4.04
C GLN A 46 10.75 5.07 4.80
N GLN A 47 9.70 4.26 4.98
CA GLN A 47 9.76 3.00 5.71
C GLN A 47 9.51 1.77 4.81
N GLY A 48 10.27 0.72 5.09
CA GLY A 48 10.19 -0.63 4.52
C GLY A 48 9.01 -1.43 5.03
N PRO A 49 8.73 -2.61 4.44
CA PRO A 49 7.58 -3.45 4.79
C PRO A 49 7.64 -3.95 6.24
N ASP A 50 8.86 -4.16 6.69
CA ASP A 50 9.30 -4.44 8.05
C ASP A 50 9.28 -3.22 8.98
N GLY A 51 8.97 -2.03 8.47
CA GLY A 51 9.00 -0.77 9.20
C GLY A 51 10.38 -0.10 9.28
N ALA A 52 11.44 -0.74 8.79
CA ALA A 52 12.80 -0.18 8.83
C ALA A 52 12.93 1.03 7.90
N ALA A 53 13.79 1.99 8.22
CA ALA A 53 14.04 3.11 7.31
C ALA A 53 14.69 2.64 6.00
N TYR A 54 14.32 3.26 4.87
CA TYR A 54 15.00 2.99 3.61
C TYR A 54 16.48 3.37 3.67
N PRO A 55 17.35 2.67 2.92
CA PRO A 55 18.74 3.03 2.81
C PRO A 55 18.89 4.43 2.20
N ALA A 56 19.85 5.19 2.72
CA ALA A 56 20.14 6.54 2.25
C ALA A 56 20.55 6.51 0.77
N ARG A 57 19.93 7.38 -0.04
CA ARG A 57 20.34 7.53 -1.44
C ARG A 57 21.66 8.29 -1.52
N LYS A 58 22.54 7.88 -2.45
CA LYS A 58 23.81 8.57 -2.73
C LYS A 58 23.58 10.07 -2.89
N GLU A 59 24.35 10.87 -2.15
CA GLU A 59 24.22 12.32 -2.16
C GLU A 59 24.57 12.89 -3.54
N LEU A 60 23.70 13.77 -4.04
CA LEU A 60 23.94 14.55 -5.25
C LEU A 60 24.70 15.82 -4.86
N LYS A 61 26.04 15.77 -4.92
CA LYS A 61 26.93 16.89 -4.57
C LYS A 61 26.65 18.19 -5.34
N SER A 62 26.07 18.10 -6.53
CA SER A 62 25.75 19.24 -7.39
C SER A 62 24.40 19.90 -7.12
N LYS A 63 23.59 19.38 -6.18
CA LYS A 63 22.21 19.86 -5.95
C LYS A 63 22.04 20.33 -4.52
N ASN A 64 21.48 21.53 -4.37
CA ASN A 64 21.24 22.15 -3.06
C ASN A 64 19.74 22.36 -2.78
N GLY A 65 19.44 22.66 -1.51
CA GLY A 65 18.10 23.08 -1.07
C GLY A 65 16.98 22.06 -1.31
N ARG A 66 15.86 22.55 -1.84
CA ARG A 66 14.63 21.73 -2.06
C ARG A 66 14.88 20.52 -2.96
N ILE A 67 15.73 20.66 -3.98
CA ILE A 67 15.99 19.60 -4.96
C ILE A 67 16.79 18.46 -4.31
N LYS A 68 17.77 18.78 -3.44
CA LYS A 68 18.51 17.77 -2.66
C LYS A 68 17.55 16.93 -1.81
N ARG A 69 16.67 17.59 -1.04
CA ARG A 69 15.65 16.94 -0.19
C ARG A 69 14.69 16.06 -0.98
N GLN A 70 14.17 16.55 -2.11
CA GLN A 70 13.28 15.76 -2.97
C GLN A 70 13.97 14.55 -3.58
N LYS A 71 15.25 14.68 -3.97
CA LYS A 71 16.03 13.59 -4.55
C LYS A 71 16.54 12.61 -3.50
N ALA A 72 16.62 12.98 -2.22
CA ALA A 72 16.97 12.07 -1.14
C ALA A 72 15.87 11.02 -0.87
N ALA A 73 14.59 11.41 -1.00
CA ALA A 73 13.47 10.49 -0.81
C ALA A 73 13.41 9.41 -1.90
N MET A 74 13.33 8.15 -1.46
CA MET A 74 13.04 6.99 -2.30
C MET A 74 11.56 6.94 -2.67
N PHE A 75 11.28 6.39 -3.86
CA PHE A 75 9.94 6.00 -4.30
C PHE A 75 8.85 7.10 -4.34
N ALA A 76 9.24 8.37 -4.30
CA ALA A 76 8.31 9.50 -4.33
C ALA A 76 7.34 9.48 -5.54
N LYS A 77 7.82 9.05 -6.71
CA LYS A 77 7.00 8.94 -7.94
C LYS A 77 6.05 7.75 -7.90
N ILE A 78 6.57 6.56 -7.58
CA ILE A 78 5.78 5.32 -7.64
C ILE A 78 4.67 5.27 -6.60
N ARG A 79 4.81 6.02 -5.50
CA ARG A 79 3.80 6.18 -4.44
C ARG A 79 2.54 6.93 -4.87
N THR A 80 2.59 7.64 -6.00
CA THR A 80 1.46 8.42 -6.50
C THR A 80 0.35 7.51 -7.04
N ALA A 81 -0.90 7.97 -7.00
CA ALA A 81 -2.06 7.22 -7.50
C ALA A 81 -1.94 6.84 -8.99
N LYS A 82 -1.14 7.58 -9.77
CA LYS A 82 -0.85 7.27 -11.18
C LYS A 82 -0.08 5.95 -11.35
N HIS A 83 0.75 5.56 -10.37
CA HIS A 83 1.68 4.43 -10.50
C HIS A 83 1.30 3.29 -9.55
N MET A 84 0.85 3.60 -8.34
CA MET A 84 0.35 2.61 -7.40
C MET A 84 -1.15 2.41 -7.62
N LYS A 85 -1.49 1.37 -8.39
CA LYS A 85 -2.89 1.08 -8.75
C LYS A 85 -3.48 0.04 -7.80
N VAL A 86 -4.80 -0.02 -7.83
CA VAL A 86 -5.64 -0.95 -7.08
C VAL A 86 -6.36 -1.83 -8.08
N LYS A 87 -6.37 -3.14 -7.85
CA LYS A 87 -7.28 -4.08 -8.51
C LYS A 87 -8.06 -4.80 -7.42
N ALA A 88 -9.37 -4.88 -7.59
CA ALA A 88 -10.25 -5.60 -6.69
C ALA A 88 -11.20 -6.46 -7.51
N THR A 89 -11.18 -7.77 -7.25
CA THR A 89 -12.16 -8.72 -7.79
C THR A 89 -13.07 -9.21 -6.67
N GLY A 90 -14.01 -10.12 -6.97
CA GLY A 90 -14.85 -10.71 -5.95
C GLY A 90 -14.05 -11.50 -4.90
N GLY A 91 -12.90 -12.08 -5.26
CA GLY A 91 -12.13 -12.94 -4.36
C GLY A 91 -10.77 -12.39 -3.92
N GLN A 92 -10.24 -11.36 -4.60
CA GLN A 92 -8.89 -10.89 -4.32
C GLN A 92 -8.77 -9.37 -4.40
N ILE A 93 -7.79 -8.83 -3.69
CA ILE A 93 -7.41 -7.43 -3.70
C ILE A 93 -5.91 -7.36 -3.96
N GLU A 94 -5.51 -6.51 -4.89
CA GLU A 94 -4.11 -6.26 -5.20
C GLU A 94 -3.85 -4.76 -5.18
N VAL A 95 -2.77 -4.37 -4.50
CA VAL A 95 -2.21 -3.02 -4.55
C VAL A 95 -0.77 -3.14 -4.98
N GLY A 96 -0.45 -2.56 -6.13
CA GLY A 96 0.85 -2.77 -6.75
C GLY A 96 1.20 -1.71 -7.78
N LEU A 97 2.43 -1.84 -8.28
CA LEU A 97 2.89 -1.08 -9.42
C LEU A 97 2.54 -1.87 -10.67
N PHE A 98 1.80 -1.25 -11.57
CA PHE A 98 1.41 -1.87 -12.83
C PHE A 98 2.00 -1.04 -13.96
N GLY A 99 2.93 -1.65 -14.70
CA GLY A 99 3.54 -1.13 -15.92
C GLY A 99 2.70 -1.47 -17.14
#